data_AF-A0AAN7S6W0-F1
#
_entry.id   AF-A0AAN7S6W0-F1
#
_cell.length_a   1.000
_cell.length_b   1.000
_cell.length_c   1.000
_cell.angle_alpha   90.00
_cell.angle_beta   90.00
_cell.angle_gamma   90.00
#
_symmetry.space_group_name_H-M   'P 1'
#
loop_
_entity.id
_entity.type
_entity.pdbx_description
1 polymer ?
#
loop_
_entity_poly.entity_id
_entity_poly.type
_entity_poly.pdbx_seq_one_letter_code
_entity_poly.pdbx_strand_id
1 'polypeptide(L)'
;MCREVCSSIVSVQRGALVGTNKNPVQVNEVRFAGQRKFNRGRFLVGDYPALSEDSDTEIDNARNHGQRIDGPWVFGLLNSEELQYFVVERRNHNTSIPIVQREEQHGSTIHSDEWPAYANLANLGYTDLTVNHQHNYVDPESGAHTRGIERSWLEEKMKIMRSRRSVPRQHLQSHLDYFAWKYIRKNEKDLFVSFLRDIRTVYM
;
A
#
# COMPACT_ATOMS: atom_id res chain seq x y z
N MET A 1 19.01 8.91 -8.22
CA MET A 1 19.12 7.51 -8.68
C MET A 1 18.21 7.32 -9.87
N CYS A 2 18.66 6.52 -10.85
CA CYS A 2 17.84 6.14 -12.01
C CYS A 2 16.68 5.26 -11.55
N ARG A 3 15.44 5.68 -11.82
CA ARG A 3 14.25 4.92 -11.42
C ARG A 3 14.06 3.66 -12.27
N GLU A 4 14.56 3.62 -13.50
CA GLU A 4 14.48 2.43 -14.36
C GLU A 4 15.24 1.26 -13.75
N VAL A 5 16.45 1.49 -13.23
CA VAL A 5 17.20 0.46 -12.49
C VAL A 5 16.42 -0.02 -11.28
N CYS A 6 15.79 0.89 -10.52
CA CYS A 6 14.98 0.52 -9.35
C CYS A 6 13.78 -0.34 -9.77
N SER A 7 13.06 0.07 -10.84
CA SER A 7 11.94 -0.68 -11.39
C SER A 7 12.37 -2.06 -11.90
N SER A 8 13.50 -2.17 -12.60
CA SER A 8 14.04 -3.46 -13.07
C SER A 8 14.43 -4.38 -11.92
N ILE A 9 15.10 -3.85 -10.89
CA ILE A 9 15.46 -4.65 -9.72
C ILE A 9 14.21 -5.13 -8.99
N VAL A 10 13.26 -4.23 -8.74
CA VAL A 10 12.01 -4.59 -8.07
C VAL A 10 11.32 -5.66 -8.90
N SER A 11 11.11 -5.47 -10.21
CA SER A 11 10.40 -6.44 -11.05
C SER A 11 11.08 -7.81 -11.14
N VAL A 12 12.42 -7.86 -11.18
CA VAL A 12 13.18 -9.12 -11.19
C VAL A 12 13.17 -9.81 -9.84
N GLN A 13 13.15 -9.04 -8.74
CA GLN A 13 13.12 -9.56 -7.37
C GLN A 13 11.70 -9.81 -6.84
N ARG A 14 10.64 -9.52 -7.61
CA ARG A 14 9.25 -9.87 -7.25
C ARG A 14 9.08 -11.38 -7.27
N GLY A 15 9.43 -12.02 -6.17
CA GLY A 15 8.90 -13.34 -5.84
C GLY A 15 7.42 -13.23 -5.45
N ALA A 16 6.74 -14.37 -5.38
CA ALA A 16 5.43 -14.40 -4.75
C ALA A 16 5.60 -14.10 -3.26
N LEU A 17 4.96 -13.05 -2.76
CA LEU A 17 4.87 -12.72 -1.35
C LEU A 17 4.26 -13.89 -0.59
N VAL A 18 4.88 -14.26 0.52
CA VAL A 18 4.39 -15.34 1.37
C VAL A 18 3.88 -14.75 2.67
N GLY A 19 2.59 -14.94 2.92
CA GLY A 19 1.93 -14.57 4.17
C GLY A 19 1.88 -15.74 5.13
N THR A 20 2.33 -15.52 6.37
CA THR A 20 2.21 -16.50 7.46
C THR A 20 1.45 -15.89 8.63
N ASN A 21 1.00 -16.71 9.57
CA ASN A 21 0.31 -16.19 10.77
C ASN A 21 1.16 -15.21 11.60
N LYS A 22 2.49 -15.28 11.52
CA LYS A 22 3.41 -14.34 12.21
C LYS A 22 3.79 -13.13 11.37
N ASN A 23 3.75 -13.28 10.06
CA ASN A 23 4.10 -12.25 9.08
C ASN A 23 3.11 -12.31 7.91
N PRO A 24 1.89 -11.84 8.12
CA PRO A 24 0.85 -11.86 7.10
C PRO A 24 1.13 -10.79 6.04
N VAL A 25 0.65 -11.01 4.83
CA VAL A 25 0.69 -9.99 3.78
C VAL A 25 -0.41 -8.97 4.08
N GLN A 26 -0.04 -7.71 4.24
CA GLN A 26 -0.98 -6.62 4.42
C GLN A 26 -1.34 -6.03 3.06
N VAL A 27 -2.64 -5.88 2.82
CA VAL A 27 -3.20 -5.43 1.56
C VAL A 27 -4.06 -4.20 1.80
N ASN A 28 -3.85 -3.15 0.99
CA ASN A 28 -4.68 -1.94 1.05
C ASN A 28 -4.63 -1.16 -0.26
N GLU A 29 -5.64 -0.33 -0.51
CA GLU A 29 -5.65 0.66 -1.58
C GLU A 29 -5.65 2.08 -1.08
N VAL A 30 -5.01 2.92 -1.87
CA VAL A 30 -5.00 4.34 -1.59
C VAL A 30 -5.16 5.16 -2.86
N ARG A 31 -5.96 6.23 -2.77
CA ARG A 31 -6.13 7.19 -3.85
C ARG A 31 -4.95 8.17 -3.89
N PHE A 32 -4.40 8.38 -5.09
CA PHE A 32 -3.31 9.30 -5.42
C PHE A 32 -3.80 10.48 -6.28
N ALA A 33 -4.98 11.02 -5.98
CA ALA A 33 -5.51 12.21 -6.66
C ALA A 33 -5.57 13.42 -5.73
N GLY A 34 -5.19 14.59 -6.25
CA GLY A 34 -5.34 15.88 -5.58
C GLY A 34 -4.31 16.91 -6.03
N GLN A 35 -4.76 18.01 -6.64
CA GLN A 35 -4.02 19.28 -6.60
C GLN A 35 -4.03 19.81 -5.15
N ARG A 36 -3.01 20.62 -4.78
CA ARG A 36 -3.08 21.45 -3.57
C ARG A 36 -4.33 22.32 -3.63
N LYS A 37 -5.39 21.95 -2.91
CA LYS A 37 -6.35 22.95 -2.44
C LYS A 37 -5.72 23.58 -1.21
N PHE A 38 -5.41 24.85 -1.31
CA PHE A 38 -4.92 25.66 -0.19
C PHE A 38 -5.84 25.44 1.02
N ASN A 39 -5.33 24.73 2.03
CA ASN A 39 -5.03 25.29 3.35
C ASN A 39 -4.15 24.32 4.14
N ARG A 40 -3.13 24.88 4.78
CA ARG A 40 -2.05 24.20 5.50
C ARG A 40 -2.57 23.18 6.52
N GLY A 41 -1.86 22.05 6.64
CA GLY A 41 -1.62 21.41 7.93
C GLY A 41 -2.78 20.70 8.64
N ARG A 42 -3.93 20.48 7.99
CA ARG A 42 -4.98 19.60 8.55
C ARG A 42 -4.89 18.21 7.95
N PHE A 43 -4.36 17.29 8.74
CA PHE A 43 -4.70 15.88 8.70
C PHE A 43 -6.23 15.70 8.71
N LEU A 44 -6.77 14.72 7.99
CA LEU A 44 -8.19 14.40 8.10
C LEU A 44 -8.43 13.93 9.55
N VAL A 45 -9.65 14.10 10.07
CA VAL A 45 -10.00 13.74 11.47
C VAL A 45 -9.65 12.26 11.78
N GLY A 46 -9.58 11.39 10.78
CA GLY A 46 -9.15 9.99 10.93
C GLY A 46 -7.64 9.74 11.08
N ASP A 47 -6.80 10.77 11.00
CA ASP A 47 -5.34 10.65 11.11
C ASP A 47 -4.79 11.03 12.51
N TYR A 48 -5.66 11.36 13.48
CA TYR A 48 -5.26 11.51 14.88
C TYR A 48 -5.53 10.21 15.65
N PRO A 49 -4.62 9.74 16.52
CA PRO A 49 -4.94 8.66 17.44
C PRO A 49 -6.12 9.10 18.31
N ALA A 50 -7.13 8.25 18.45
CA ALA A 50 -8.31 8.53 19.25
C ALA A 50 -7.89 8.90 20.68
N LEU A 51 -8.04 10.18 21.03
CA LEU A 51 -7.95 10.66 22.40
C LEU A 51 -9.34 10.52 23.00
N SER A 52 -9.51 9.43 23.76
CA SER A 52 -10.56 9.17 24.76
C SER A 52 -12.04 9.33 24.36
N GLU A 53 -12.80 8.34 24.81
CA GLU A 53 -14.25 8.29 25.01
C GLU A 53 -14.94 9.66 25.09
N ASP A 54 -15.90 9.94 24.20
CA ASP A 54 -17.25 10.36 24.60
C ASP A 54 -18.25 10.52 23.42
N SER A 55 -19.45 10.02 23.72
CA SER A 55 -20.80 10.16 23.18
C SER A 55 -21.09 10.94 21.88
N ASP A 56 -21.91 10.31 21.05
CA ASP A 56 -22.92 10.91 20.15
C ASP A 56 -22.45 11.98 19.16
N THR A 57 -21.66 11.56 18.17
CA THR A 57 -21.51 12.32 16.92
C THR A 57 -22.06 11.52 15.75
N GLU A 58 -23.00 12.14 15.03
CA GLU A 58 -23.55 11.62 13.77
C GLU A 58 -22.40 11.25 12.84
N ILE A 59 -22.30 9.95 12.54
CA ILE A 59 -21.27 9.38 11.68
C ILE A 59 -21.58 9.83 10.24
N ASP A 60 -21.02 10.97 9.83
CA ASP A 60 -20.91 11.30 8.42
C ASP A 60 -19.93 10.31 7.78
N ASN A 61 -20.51 9.27 7.20
CA ASN A 61 -19.78 8.23 6.52
C ASN A 61 -19.11 8.85 5.29
N ALA A 62 -17.86 9.30 5.43
CA ALA A 62 -16.92 9.64 4.36
C ALA A 62 -16.51 8.42 3.51
N ARG A 63 -17.43 7.47 3.35
CA ARG A 63 -17.33 6.27 2.56
C ARG A 63 -17.38 6.68 1.09
N ASN A 64 -16.32 6.37 0.35
CA ASN A 64 -16.28 6.48 -1.12
C ASN A 64 -17.15 5.39 -1.81
N HIS A 65 -18.28 4.99 -1.21
CA HIS A 65 -19.09 3.82 -1.62
C HIS A 65 -20.17 4.14 -2.67
N GLY A 66 -20.08 5.26 -3.40
CA GLY A 66 -21.14 5.61 -4.37
C GLY A 66 -20.74 6.48 -5.54
N GLN A 67 -19.69 7.30 -5.41
CA GLN A 67 -19.24 8.14 -6.52
C GLN A 67 -18.06 7.46 -7.23
N ARG A 68 -18.12 7.33 -8.57
CA ARG A 68 -16.97 6.93 -9.38
C ARG A 68 -15.92 8.03 -9.27
N ILE A 69 -14.98 7.80 -8.37
CA ILE A 69 -13.88 8.71 -8.16
C ILE A 69 -12.75 8.33 -9.11
N ASP A 70 -12.49 9.20 -10.09
CA ASP A 70 -11.39 9.03 -11.03
C ASP A 70 -10.04 9.01 -10.28
N GLY A 71 -9.17 8.10 -10.74
CA GLY A 71 -7.88 7.80 -10.16
C GLY A 71 -6.84 8.94 -10.26
N PRO A 72 -5.54 8.66 -10.10
CA PRO A 72 -4.94 7.32 -9.99
C PRO A 72 -5.19 6.68 -8.62
N TRP A 73 -5.39 5.37 -8.63
CA TRP A 73 -5.41 4.52 -7.45
C TRP A 73 -4.10 3.75 -7.39
N VAL A 74 -3.66 3.40 -6.18
CA VAL A 74 -2.52 2.52 -5.99
C VAL A 74 -2.97 1.41 -5.05
N PHE A 75 -2.72 0.18 -5.48
CA PHE A 75 -2.88 -1.04 -4.69
C PHE A 75 -1.51 -1.42 -4.14
N GLY A 76 -1.43 -1.80 -2.87
CA GLY A 76 -0.16 -2.14 -2.24
C GLY A 76 -0.23 -3.41 -1.42
N LEU A 77 0.89 -4.12 -1.44
CA LEU A 77 1.14 -5.38 -0.75
C LEU A 77 2.40 -5.20 0.11
N LEU A 78 2.35 -5.65 1.35
CA LEU A 78 3.48 -5.53 2.27
C LEU A 78 3.59 -6.75 3.17
N ASN A 79 4.80 -7.28 3.32
CA ASN A 79 5.17 -8.11 4.46
C ASN A 79 6.42 -7.53 5.16
N SER A 80 7.03 -8.27 6.07
CA SER A 80 8.23 -7.80 6.78
C SER A 80 9.46 -7.56 5.90
N GLU A 81 9.53 -8.07 4.68
CA GLU A 81 10.73 -8.06 3.83
C GLU A 81 10.53 -7.27 2.54
N GLU A 82 9.32 -7.31 1.99
CA GLU A 82 9.02 -6.77 0.68
C GLU A 82 7.78 -5.87 0.72
N LEU A 83 7.84 -4.82 -0.10
CA LEU A 83 6.79 -3.85 -0.33
C LEU A 83 6.58 -3.72 -1.84
N GLN A 84 5.36 -3.95 -2.30
CA GLN A 84 5.01 -3.84 -3.71
C GLN A 84 3.86 -2.88 -3.91
N TYR A 85 3.92 -2.12 -5.00
CA TYR A 85 2.94 -1.11 -5.34
C TYR A 85 2.52 -1.22 -6.80
N PHE A 86 1.23 -1.03 -7.04
CA PHE A 86 0.62 -1.16 -8.36
C PHE A 86 -0.28 0.03 -8.63
N VAL A 87 0.08 0.87 -9.60
CA VAL A 87 -0.82 1.92 -10.08
C VAL A 87 -1.96 1.26 -10.84
N VAL A 88 -3.19 1.45 -10.34
CA VAL A 88 -4.39 0.88 -10.93
C VAL A 88 -5.36 1.97 -11.37
N GLU A 89 -6.12 1.68 -12.42
CA GLU A 89 -7.12 2.62 -12.93
C GLU A 89 -8.38 2.63 -12.06
N ARG A 90 -8.79 1.44 -11.60
CA ARG A 90 -10.00 1.26 -10.82
C ARG A 90 -9.71 0.49 -9.55
N ARG A 91 -10.20 1.00 -8.43
CA ARG A 91 -10.30 0.28 -7.17
C ARG A 91 -11.54 -0.62 -7.24
N ASN A 92 -11.38 -1.88 -7.65
CA ASN A 92 -12.45 -2.88 -7.62
C ASN A 92 -11.89 -4.30 -7.52
N HIS A 93 -12.77 -5.27 -7.22
CA HIS A 93 -12.46 -6.70 -7.18
C HIS A 93 -11.71 -7.20 -8.42
N ASN A 94 -12.15 -6.80 -9.62
CA ASN A 94 -11.56 -7.23 -10.90
C ASN A 94 -10.16 -6.67 -11.15
N THR A 95 -9.71 -5.71 -10.33
CA THR A 95 -8.34 -5.20 -10.35
C THR A 95 -7.53 -5.82 -9.21
N SER A 96 -8.02 -5.78 -7.97
CA SER A 96 -7.25 -6.15 -6.79
C SER A 96 -7.01 -7.67 -6.71
N ILE A 97 -8.03 -8.49 -6.96
CA ILE A 97 -7.92 -9.95 -6.85
C ILE A 97 -6.91 -10.56 -7.83
N PRO A 98 -6.91 -10.19 -9.14
CA PRO A 98 -5.87 -10.69 -10.04
C PRO A 98 -4.45 -10.27 -9.68
N ILE A 99 -4.27 -9.17 -8.94
CA ILE A 99 -2.95 -8.77 -8.42
C ILE A 99 -2.58 -9.70 -7.27
N VAL A 100 -3.45 -9.88 -6.27
CA VAL A 100 -3.22 -10.82 -5.16
C VAL A 100 -2.85 -12.22 -5.67
N GLN A 101 -3.62 -12.76 -6.61
CA GLN A 101 -3.37 -14.10 -7.17
C GLN A 101 -2.05 -14.25 -7.92
N ARG A 102 -1.55 -13.15 -8.50
CA ARG A 102 -0.29 -13.15 -9.25
C ARG A 102 0.92 -12.95 -8.34
N GLU A 103 0.78 -12.10 -7.34
CA GLU A 103 1.89 -11.59 -6.54
C GLU A 103 2.00 -12.27 -5.17
N GLU A 104 0.99 -13.01 -4.73
CA GLU A 104 0.99 -13.72 -3.45
C GLU A 104 0.90 -15.23 -3.63
N GLN A 105 1.65 -15.97 -2.80
CA GLN A 105 1.62 -17.42 -2.82
C GLN A 105 0.26 -17.93 -2.34
N HIS A 106 -0.33 -18.87 -3.07
CA HIS A 106 -1.56 -19.54 -2.68
C HIS A 106 -1.44 -20.17 -1.28
N GLY A 107 -2.48 -20.05 -0.45
CA GLY A 107 -2.45 -20.47 0.95
C GLY A 107 -1.90 -19.43 1.94
N SER A 108 -1.48 -18.25 1.46
CA SER A 108 -0.97 -17.18 2.33
C SER A 108 -2.03 -16.61 3.28
N THR A 109 -1.57 -16.14 4.44
CA THR A 109 -2.38 -15.32 5.35
C THR A 109 -2.34 -13.86 4.93
N ILE A 110 -3.51 -13.28 4.70
CA ILE A 110 -3.72 -11.90 4.25
C ILE A 110 -4.40 -11.11 5.36
N HIS A 111 -3.90 -9.91 5.61
CA HIS A 111 -4.54 -8.89 6.43
C HIS A 111 -5.06 -7.76 5.54
N SER A 112 -6.36 -7.50 5.55
CA SER A 112 -6.97 -6.38 4.82
C SER A 112 -7.92 -5.56 5.69
N ASP A 113 -8.39 -4.43 5.16
CA ASP A 113 -9.60 -3.79 5.67
C ASP A 113 -10.83 -4.63 5.26
N GLU A 114 -11.99 -4.42 5.90
CA GLU A 114 -13.26 -5.08 5.56
C GLU A 114 -13.87 -4.59 4.22
N TRP A 115 -13.03 -4.33 3.22
CA TRP A 115 -13.50 -3.85 1.94
C TRP A 115 -14.13 -5.01 1.13
N PRO A 116 -15.36 -4.85 0.60
CA PRO A 116 -16.09 -5.96 -0.02
C PRO A 116 -15.40 -6.62 -1.23
N ALA A 117 -14.43 -5.94 -1.85
CA ALA A 117 -13.66 -6.51 -2.94
C ALA A 117 -12.81 -7.72 -2.51
N TYR A 118 -12.49 -7.85 -1.22
CA TYR A 118 -11.69 -8.93 -0.67
C TYR A 118 -12.51 -10.11 -0.15
N ALA A 119 -13.84 -9.98 -0.07
CA ALA A 119 -14.72 -10.98 0.54
C ALA A 119 -14.62 -12.40 -0.06
N ASN A 120 -14.03 -12.54 -1.25
CA ASN A 120 -13.85 -13.82 -1.92
C ASN A 120 -12.45 -14.46 -1.71
N LEU A 121 -11.53 -13.81 -0.99
CA LEU A 121 -10.16 -14.30 -0.80
C LEU A 121 -10.13 -15.69 -0.14
N ALA A 122 -10.98 -15.94 0.85
CA ALA A 122 -11.10 -17.25 1.50
C ALA A 122 -11.44 -18.37 0.50
N ASN A 123 -12.39 -18.13 -0.41
CA ASN A 123 -12.77 -19.10 -1.45
C ASN A 123 -11.68 -19.31 -2.51
N LEU A 124 -10.78 -18.34 -2.66
CA LEU A 124 -9.63 -18.42 -3.55
C LEU A 124 -8.41 -19.11 -2.90
N GLY A 125 -8.57 -19.64 -1.69
CA GLY A 125 -7.56 -20.42 -0.97
C GLY A 125 -6.57 -19.59 -0.16
N TYR A 126 -6.94 -18.38 0.24
CA TYR A 126 -6.17 -17.57 1.17
C TYR A 126 -6.76 -17.64 2.58
N THR A 127 -5.94 -17.43 3.60
CA THR A 127 -6.45 -17.17 4.96
C THR A 127 -6.68 -15.67 5.08
N ASP A 128 -7.93 -15.24 4.95
CA ASP A 128 -8.31 -13.83 4.99
C ASP A 128 -8.67 -13.40 6.42
N LEU A 129 -7.92 -12.45 6.97
CA LEU A 129 -8.16 -11.85 8.28
C LEU A 129 -8.37 -10.35 8.12
N THR A 130 -9.54 -9.87 8.51
CA THR A 130 -9.93 -8.48 8.27
C THR A 130 -9.95 -7.66 9.55
N VAL A 131 -9.74 -6.35 9.42
CA VAL A 131 -9.94 -5.41 10.53
C VAL A 131 -10.99 -4.36 10.16
N ASN A 132 -11.94 -4.13 11.08
CA ASN A 132 -12.90 -3.04 10.97
C ASN A 132 -12.35 -1.76 11.59
N HIS A 133 -11.83 -0.86 10.75
CA HIS A 133 -11.27 0.43 11.18
C HIS A 133 -12.29 1.41 11.76
N GLN A 134 -13.60 1.14 11.71
CA GLN A 134 -14.59 1.96 12.43
C GLN A 134 -14.58 1.66 13.93
N HIS A 135 -14.16 0.46 14.32
CA HIS A 135 -14.20 -0.01 15.69
C HIS A 135 -12.81 -0.20 16.27
N ASN A 136 -11.88 -0.73 15.48
CA ASN A 136 -10.58 -1.16 15.95
C ASN A 136 -9.48 -0.87 14.93
N TYR A 137 -8.29 -0.49 15.42
CA TYR A 137 -7.09 -0.39 14.58
C TYR A 137 -6.32 -1.72 14.45
N VAL A 138 -6.64 -2.68 15.32
CA VAL A 138 -6.15 -4.06 15.34
C VAL A 138 -7.34 -4.90 15.79
N ASP A 139 -7.71 -5.91 15.02
CA ASP A 139 -8.80 -6.79 15.40
C ASP A 139 -8.45 -7.53 16.72
N PRO A 140 -9.28 -7.46 17.77
CA PRO A 140 -8.94 -8.01 19.08
C PRO A 140 -8.94 -9.54 19.12
N GLU A 141 -9.64 -10.22 18.20
CA GLU A 141 -9.76 -11.68 18.19
C GLU A 141 -8.64 -12.32 17.37
N SER A 142 -8.43 -11.85 16.14
CA SER A 142 -7.46 -12.39 15.19
C SER A 142 -6.10 -11.68 15.23
N GLY A 143 -6.03 -10.46 15.75
CA GLY A 143 -4.85 -9.61 15.65
C GLY A 143 -4.65 -8.96 14.28
N ALA A 144 -5.65 -9.04 13.38
CA ALA A 144 -5.59 -8.48 12.03
C ALA A 144 -5.34 -6.96 12.05
N HIS A 145 -4.47 -6.49 11.15
CA HIS A 145 -4.23 -5.06 10.96
C HIS A 145 -3.53 -4.73 9.63
N THR A 146 -3.76 -3.53 9.12
CA THR A 146 -3.14 -2.97 7.88
C THR A 146 -2.19 -1.79 8.15
N ARG A 147 -1.78 -1.61 9.41
CA ARG A 147 -0.96 -0.45 9.85
C ARG A 147 0.36 -0.28 9.11
N GLY A 148 1.00 -1.38 8.73
CA GLY A 148 2.29 -1.36 8.04
C GLY A 148 2.16 -0.73 6.66
N ILE A 149 1.21 -1.22 5.86
CA ILE A 149 0.95 -0.71 4.50
C ILE A 149 0.38 0.71 4.55
N GLU A 150 -0.42 1.04 5.57
CA GLU A 150 -0.88 2.42 5.80
C GLU A 150 0.24 3.40 6.11
N ARG A 151 1.18 3.01 6.98
CA ARG A 151 2.33 3.85 7.32
C ARG A 151 3.22 4.08 6.11
N SER A 152 3.45 3.07 5.27
CA SER A 152 4.26 3.26 4.07
C SER A 152 3.60 4.29 3.14
N TRP A 153 2.28 4.27 2.93
CA TRP A 153 1.62 5.30 2.12
C TRP A 153 1.84 6.73 2.60
N LEU A 154 1.84 6.98 3.92
CA LEU A 154 2.04 8.31 4.49
C LEU A 154 3.40 8.87 4.11
N GLU A 155 4.46 8.06 4.23
CA GLU A 155 5.81 8.44 3.84
C GLU A 155 5.92 8.75 2.34
N GLU A 156 5.31 7.90 1.51
CA GLU A 156 5.39 7.95 0.06
C GLU A 156 4.65 9.16 -0.47
N LYS A 157 3.39 9.32 -0.04
CA LYS A 157 2.55 10.46 -0.39
C LYS A 157 3.18 11.75 0.05
N MET A 158 3.74 11.83 1.26
CA MET A 158 4.43 13.05 1.68
C MET A 158 5.58 13.40 0.75
N LYS A 159 6.41 12.43 0.33
CA LYS A 159 7.57 12.69 -0.54
C LYS A 159 7.13 13.05 -1.97
N ILE A 160 6.16 12.33 -2.53
CA ILE A 160 5.62 12.57 -3.89
C ILE A 160 4.86 13.90 -3.94
N MET A 161 4.02 14.20 -2.95
CA MET A 161 3.17 15.40 -2.94
C MET A 161 3.93 16.67 -2.48
N ARG A 162 5.03 16.53 -1.72
CA ARG A 162 5.90 17.68 -1.37
C ARG A 162 6.82 18.09 -2.53
N SER A 163 7.02 17.22 -3.52
CA SER A 163 7.68 17.61 -4.77
C SER A 163 6.90 18.76 -5.41
N ARG A 164 7.58 19.88 -5.71
CA ARG A 164 6.95 21.08 -6.28
C ARG A 164 6.38 20.89 -7.70
N ARG A 165 6.59 19.72 -8.29
CA ARG A 165 6.05 19.34 -9.61
C ARG A 165 5.18 18.10 -9.40
N SER A 166 3.91 18.19 -9.80
CA SER A 166 3.03 17.02 -9.89
C SER A 166 3.73 15.93 -10.69
N VAL A 167 3.73 14.70 -10.19
CA VAL A 167 4.26 13.55 -10.92
C VAL A 167 3.23 13.16 -11.98
N PRO A 168 3.59 13.17 -13.29
CA PRO A 168 2.70 12.67 -14.32
C PRO A 168 2.33 11.21 -14.06
N ARG A 169 1.08 10.83 -14.35
CA ARG A 169 0.56 9.47 -14.10
C ARG A 169 1.48 8.38 -14.64
N GLN A 170 2.04 8.56 -15.83
CA GLN A 170 2.96 7.63 -16.49
C GLN A 170 4.26 7.37 -15.69
N HIS A 171 4.65 8.27 -14.81
CA HIS A 171 5.85 8.14 -13.98
C HIS A 171 5.55 7.70 -12.55
N LEU A 172 4.27 7.65 -12.14
CA LEU A 172 3.89 7.31 -10.76
C LEU A 172 4.41 5.93 -10.36
N GLN A 173 4.27 4.93 -11.24
CA GLN A 173 4.77 3.57 -10.96
C GLN A 173 6.28 3.56 -10.69
N SER A 174 7.08 4.20 -11.53
CA SER A 174 8.55 4.27 -11.33
C SER A 174 8.95 4.96 -10.02
N HIS A 175 8.13 5.91 -9.52
CA HIS A 175 8.37 6.53 -8.21
C HIS A 175 8.05 5.57 -7.08
N LEU A 176 6.96 4.82 -7.19
CA LEU A 176 6.56 3.79 -6.23
C LEU A 176 7.59 2.65 -6.19
N ASP A 177 8.09 2.22 -7.34
CA ASP A 177 9.15 1.19 -7.43
C ASP A 177 10.44 1.65 -6.75
N TYR A 178 10.77 2.94 -6.80
CA TYR A 178 11.92 3.47 -6.03
C TYR A 178 11.73 3.33 -4.51
N PHE A 179 10.51 3.47 -4.01
CA PHE A 179 10.22 3.25 -2.58
C PHE A 179 10.27 1.77 -2.21
N ALA A 180 9.71 0.90 -3.05
CA ALA A 180 9.86 -0.55 -2.91
C ALA A 180 11.34 -0.98 -2.89
N TRP A 181 12.14 -0.45 -3.84
CA TRP A 181 13.58 -0.70 -3.92
C TRP A 181 14.33 -0.28 -2.64
N LYS A 182 13.93 0.85 -2.04
CA LYS A 182 14.46 1.30 -0.74
C LYS A 182 14.03 0.40 0.40
N TYR A 183 12.79 -0.07 0.38
CA TYR A 183 12.24 -0.92 1.44
C TYR A 183 13.02 -2.23 1.54
N ILE A 184 13.30 -2.89 0.41
CA ILE A 184 14.10 -4.12 0.34
C ILE A 184 15.54 -3.88 0.87
N ARG A 185 16.04 -2.65 0.75
CA ARG A 185 17.39 -2.23 1.20
C ARG A 185 17.39 -1.46 2.53
N LYS A 186 16.33 -1.58 3.34
CA LYS A 186 16.23 -0.83 4.61
C LYS A 186 17.36 -1.08 5.61
N ASN A 187 18.04 -2.23 5.49
CA ASN A 187 19.17 -2.62 6.33
C ASN A 187 20.54 -2.35 5.68
N GLU A 188 20.58 -1.84 4.46
CA GLU A 188 21.83 -1.50 3.79
C GLU A 188 22.43 -0.22 4.38
N LYS A 189 23.75 -0.24 4.65
CA LYS A 189 24.47 0.91 5.20
C LYS A 189 24.57 2.06 4.21
N ASP A 190 24.72 1.74 2.93
CA ASP A 190 24.89 2.71 1.86
C ASP A 190 24.03 2.33 0.64
N LEU A 191 22.96 3.09 0.46
CA LEU A 191 22.05 2.92 -0.68
C LEU A 191 22.69 3.31 -2.01
N PHE A 192 23.67 4.21 -2.03
CA PHE A 192 24.37 4.58 -3.26
C PHE A 192 25.26 3.44 -3.75
N VAL A 193 26.04 2.81 -2.86
CA VAL A 193 26.83 1.62 -3.20
C VAL A 193 25.93 0.47 -3.64
N SER A 194 24.82 0.25 -2.93
CA SER A 194 23.83 -0.76 -3.33
C SER A 194 23.27 -0.49 -4.73
N PHE A 195 22.95 0.77 -5.03
CA PHE A 195 22.48 1.19 -6.34
C PHE A 195 23.53 0.99 -7.45
N LEU A 196 24.82 1.19 -7.18
CA LEU A 196 25.89 0.91 -8.16
C LEU A 196 25.99 -0.59 -8.48
N ARG A 197 25.78 -1.47 -7.49
CA ARG A 197 25.72 -2.91 -7.71
C ARG A 197 24.51 -3.28 -8.56
N ASP A 198 23.38 -2.65 -8.31
CA ASP A 198 22.16 -2.87 -9.09
C ASP A 198 22.29 -2.43 -10.55
N ILE A 199 22.97 -1.30 -10.81
CA ILE A 199 23.30 -0.87 -12.18
C ILE A 199 24.07 -1.98 -12.91
N ARG A 200 25.08 -2.55 -12.24
CA ARG A 200 25.84 -3.67 -12.80
C ARG A 200 24.91 -4.85 -13.11
N THR A 201 24.06 -5.25 -12.18
CA THR A 201 23.12 -6.37 -12.39
C THR A 201 22.14 -6.14 -13.55
N VAL A 202 21.72 -4.89 -13.80
CA VAL A 202 20.73 -4.58 -14.84
C VAL A 202 21.37 -4.45 -16.23
N TYR A 203 22.61 -3.97 -16.34
CA TYR A 203 23.21 -3.59 -17.63
C TYR A 203 24.52 -4.32 -17.98
N MET A 204 25.04 -5.20 -17.13
CA MET A 204 26.26 -5.98 -17.37
C MET A 204 26.02 -7.47 -17.15
#